data_AF-A0A0W8CJY6-F1
#
_entry.id   AF-A0A0W8CJY6-F1
#
_cell.length_a   1.000
_cell.length_b   1.000
_cell.length_c   1.000
_cell.angle_alpha   90.00
_cell.angle_beta   90.00
_cell.angle_gamma   90.00
#
_symmetry.space_group_name_H-M   'P 1'
#
loop_
_entity.id
_entity.type
_entity.pdbx_description
1 polymer ?
#
loop_
_entity_poly.entity_id
_entity_poly.type
_entity_poly.pdbx_seq_one_letter_code
_entity_poly.pdbx_strand_id
1 'polypeptide(L)'
;MEALKTLSAQPHQHMFASMLQWVLEVGPLFQTLIETQTPRGIFRRHSSSSKKKQKKDKKRANFATTPSDNSLTQTEHADLHQLSPDMATALFHQVVESCREFMATFSKTHKFVFHLASMRRMYLDLVAIGTNLDRAVLCAGLNAKVNARDWKKQLDADREKEEEELSARAAKNALPFARNMLPHEPMEALTLLKFEIDFFTPGNTAKHVASMKKVFFSVVRSSNGRVAKIPDWYIPPYAVNYSRDKVMYGSVGTAHRGVWIDRKPKDGKKPAKDDKSAEQPPKTYRVVVKRIFIHADAIELFRQEVEAWFAMDHPNVLKLYGASHCSRPALLVCEDATNESLVKYLTSQRQVQADKRCKRGQAEQPWPYRNQRHALWSLFLQAANGLKYLHENHKLVHGNLKSDNILVTADGQVKLTDFGLGILALQNQAILDNTFHELGSRAPNCWKHKKLLRRPSFQDDIYSFGMCVLDVLVPKLSSIAPEEKALRRVGDEDFEPLEKSVLELICDDTHRKLIEDMCKPKPEERLKLADVIVRMEEMRAAAASEPVDSSDCCML
;
A
#
# COMPACT_ATOMS: atom_id res chain seq x y z
N MET A 1 -24.96 -8.80 4.97
CA MET A 1 -25.49 -10.16 4.72
C MET A 1 -25.20 -10.67 3.31
N GLU A 2 -25.59 -9.95 2.25
CA GLU A 2 -25.31 -10.39 0.87
C GLU A 2 -23.82 -10.68 0.61
N ALA A 3 -22.94 -9.79 1.08
CA ALA A 3 -21.49 -9.99 1.00
C ALA A 3 -20.98 -11.26 1.71
N LEU A 4 -21.64 -11.73 2.78
CA LEU A 4 -21.26 -12.99 3.45
C LEU A 4 -21.74 -14.20 2.64
N LYS A 5 -22.94 -14.12 2.04
CA LYS A 5 -23.51 -15.19 1.23
C LYS A 5 -22.70 -15.46 -0.05
N THR A 6 -21.93 -14.48 -0.53
CA THR A 6 -21.02 -14.67 -1.66
C THR A 6 -19.72 -15.36 -1.26
N LEU A 7 -19.41 -15.48 0.02
CA LEU A 7 -18.21 -16.19 0.49
C LEU A 7 -18.48 -17.69 0.54
N SER A 8 -17.50 -18.48 0.11
CA SER A 8 -17.56 -19.94 0.16
C SER A 8 -16.20 -20.48 0.57
N ALA A 9 -16.20 -21.27 1.65
CA ALA A 9 -15.01 -21.98 2.11
C ALA A 9 -14.65 -23.09 1.11
N GLN A 10 -13.36 -23.30 0.88
CA GLN A 10 -12.89 -24.47 0.15
C GLN A 10 -13.09 -25.75 1.01
N PRO A 11 -13.20 -26.94 0.40
CA PRO A 11 -13.47 -28.18 1.16
C PRO A 11 -12.45 -28.50 2.26
N HIS A 12 -11.22 -28.02 2.13
CA HIS A 12 -10.13 -28.18 3.11
C HIS A 12 -10.05 -27.08 4.17
N GLN A 13 -10.96 -26.10 4.16
CA GLN A 13 -10.97 -24.95 5.08
C GLN A 13 -12.08 -25.12 6.15
N HIS A 14 -11.99 -26.19 6.96
CA HIS A 14 -12.93 -26.50 8.04
C HIS A 14 -13.07 -25.34 9.04
N MET A 15 -11.96 -24.73 9.46
CA MET A 15 -11.94 -23.61 10.43
C MET A 15 -12.76 -22.41 9.93
N PHE A 16 -12.55 -22.02 8.66
CA PHE A 16 -13.29 -20.90 8.08
C PHE A 16 -14.74 -21.25 7.79
N ALA A 17 -15.03 -22.49 7.38
CA ALA A 17 -16.39 -22.94 7.12
C ALA A 17 -17.28 -22.82 8.38
N SER A 18 -16.79 -23.32 9.53
CA SER A 18 -17.51 -23.22 10.80
C SER A 18 -17.66 -21.78 11.29
N MET A 19 -16.61 -20.96 11.17
CA MET A 19 -16.67 -19.54 11.52
C MET A 19 -17.67 -18.77 10.64
N LEU A 20 -17.63 -18.98 9.33
CA LEU A 20 -18.55 -18.34 8.38
C LEU A 20 -20.00 -18.75 8.65
N GLN A 21 -20.23 -20.04 8.92
CA GLN A 21 -21.56 -20.53 9.29
C GLN A 21 -22.07 -19.80 10.53
N TRP A 22 -21.23 -19.65 11.56
CA TRP A 22 -21.64 -18.96 12.77
C TRP A 22 -21.93 -17.46 12.54
N VAL A 23 -21.11 -16.77 11.74
CA VAL A 23 -21.39 -15.37 11.37
C VAL A 23 -22.72 -15.25 10.60
N LEU A 24 -23.01 -16.21 9.72
CA LEU A 24 -24.28 -16.28 8.96
C LEU A 24 -25.50 -16.58 9.84
N GLU A 25 -25.34 -17.37 10.90
CA GLU A 25 -26.39 -17.67 11.88
C GLU A 25 -26.74 -16.42 12.73
N VAL A 26 -25.73 -15.62 13.10
CA VAL A 26 -25.91 -14.41 13.91
C VAL A 26 -26.44 -13.22 13.09
N GLY A 27 -26.05 -13.10 11.82
CA GLY A 27 -26.35 -11.94 10.98
C GLY A 27 -27.84 -11.54 10.85
N PRO A 28 -28.81 -12.46 10.72
CA PRO A 28 -30.24 -12.12 10.70
C PRO A 28 -30.73 -11.40 11.97
N LEU A 29 -30.11 -11.67 13.13
CA LEU A 29 -30.45 -10.99 14.39
C LEU A 29 -30.07 -9.51 14.35
N PHE A 30 -28.91 -9.19 13.76
CA PHE A 30 -28.49 -7.81 13.54
C PHE A 30 -29.36 -7.09 12.51
N GLN A 31 -29.78 -7.78 11.44
CA GLN A 31 -30.70 -7.20 10.47
C GLN A 31 -32.04 -6.80 11.14
N THR A 32 -32.59 -7.68 11.99
CA THR A 32 -33.81 -7.41 12.75
C THR A 32 -33.62 -6.25 13.74
N LEU A 33 -32.45 -6.16 14.37
CA LEU A 33 -32.10 -5.05 15.28
C LEU A 33 -32.14 -3.69 14.55
N ILE A 34 -31.59 -3.62 13.34
CA ILE A 34 -31.59 -2.41 12.51
C ILE A 34 -33.02 -2.03 12.06
N GLU A 35 -33.80 -3.03 11.63
CA GLU A 35 -35.18 -2.84 11.16
C GLU A 35 -36.16 -2.41 12.27
N THR A 36 -35.89 -2.79 13.53
CA THR A 36 -36.72 -2.40 14.69
C THR A 36 -36.40 -1.01 15.22
N GLN A 37 -35.27 -0.43 14.83
CA GLN A 37 -34.81 0.90 15.28
C GLN A 37 -35.03 2.00 14.25
N THR A 38 -35.24 1.64 12.98
CA THR A 38 -35.74 2.58 11.99
C THR A 38 -37.24 2.80 12.26
N PRO A 39 -37.70 4.01 12.63
CA PRO A 39 -39.12 4.23 12.86
C PRO A 39 -39.86 3.91 11.56
N ARG A 40 -40.79 2.95 11.60
CA ARG A 40 -41.75 2.74 10.52
C ARG A 40 -42.47 4.06 10.32
N GLY A 41 -42.12 4.78 9.26
CA GLY A 41 -42.81 5.98 8.84
C GLY A 41 -44.29 5.67 8.73
N ILE A 42 -45.10 6.28 9.58
CA ILE A 42 -46.54 6.29 9.45
C ILE A 42 -46.84 6.82 8.05
N PHE A 43 -47.36 5.94 7.19
CA PHE A 43 -47.95 6.31 5.91
C PHE A 43 -49.15 7.23 6.18
N ARG A 44 -48.92 8.53 6.30
CA ARG A 44 -49.98 9.52 6.12
C ARG A 44 -50.24 9.62 4.62
N ARG A 45 -51.32 8.99 4.17
CA ARG A 45 -51.94 9.30 2.88
C ARG A 45 -52.17 10.80 2.81
N HIS A 46 -51.42 11.50 1.95
CA HIS A 46 -51.83 12.82 1.49
C HIS A 46 -52.33 12.71 0.06
N SER A 47 -53.65 12.82 -0.05
CA SER A 47 -54.37 13.13 -1.27
C SER A 47 -53.81 14.40 -1.91
N SER A 48 -53.75 14.37 -3.23
CA SER A 48 -53.49 15.51 -4.11
C SER A 48 -54.30 16.76 -3.75
N SER A 49 -53.65 17.89 -3.54
CA SER A 49 -53.86 19.11 -4.34
C SER A 49 -52.99 20.28 -3.85
N SER A 50 -52.66 21.15 -4.81
CA SER A 50 -52.50 22.60 -4.65
C SER A 50 -51.11 23.18 -4.34
N LYS A 51 -50.61 23.88 -5.37
CA LYS A 51 -49.47 24.81 -5.41
C LYS A 51 -49.49 25.84 -4.26
N LYS A 52 -48.34 26.10 -3.61
CA LYS A 52 -47.83 27.46 -3.32
C LYS A 52 -46.41 27.48 -2.70
N LYS A 53 -45.65 28.47 -3.20
CA LYS A 53 -44.35 29.07 -2.82
C LYS A 53 -43.79 28.91 -1.39
N GLN A 54 -42.44 28.85 -1.38
CA GLN A 54 -41.44 29.56 -0.54
C GLN A 54 -40.64 28.83 0.56
N LYS A 55 -39.31 29.06 0.46
CA LYS A 55 -38.25 29.25 1.47
C LYS A 55 -37.52 28.04 2.12
N LYS A 56 -36.20 28.05 1.85
CA LYS A 56 -35.03 27.77 2.70
C LYS A 56 -35.30 27.10 4.07
N ASP A 57 -34.65 25.94 4.28
CA ASP A 57 -33.61 25.79 5.30
C ASP A 57 -32.76 24.53 5.07
N LYS A 58 -31.44 24.73 4.93
CA LYS A 58 -30.42 23.66 4.86
C LYS A 58 -29.77 23.53 6.24
N LYS A 59 -30.00 22.43 6.95
CA LYS A 59 -29.12 21.99 8.05
C LYS A 59 -28.17 20.92 7.54
N ARG A 60 -26.88 21.26 7.59
CA ARG A 60 -25.71 20.42 7.27
C ARG A 60 -25.51 19.37 8.37
N ALA A 61 -25.23 18.13 7.97
CA ALA A 61 -24.62 17.12 8.84
C ALA A 61 -23.10 17.32 8.83
N ASN A 62 -22.51 17.50 10.02
CA ASN A 62 -21.07 17.55 10.23
C ASN A 62 -20.53 16.12 10.30
N PHE A 63 -19.59 15.77 9.42
CA PHE A 63 -18.76 14.58 9.55
C PHE A 63 -17.63 14.90 10.53
N ALA A 64 -17.60 14.18 11.66
CA ALA A 64 -16.54 14.29 12.65
C ALA A 64 -15.25 13.62 12.18
N THR A 65 -14.15 14.33 12.39
CA THR A 65 -12.76 13.91 12.31
C THR A 65 -12.45 12.75 13.25
N THR A 66 -11.85 11.68 12.74
CA THR A 66 -11.24 10.60 13.55
C THR A 66 -9.90 11.06 14.13
N PRO A 67 -9.62 10.91 15.44
CA PRO A 67 -8.29 11.18 15.97
C PRO A 67 -7.32 10.03 15.66
N SER A 68 -6.13 10.43 15.26
CA SER A 68 -4.89 9.64 15.27
C SER A 68 -4.41 9.42 16.71
N ASP A 69 -3.62 8.36 16.87
CA ASP A 69 -2.89 7.93 18.08
C ASP A 69 -3.70 7.28 19.20
N ASN A 70 -3.40 6.00 19.44
CA ASN A 70 -3.56 5.37 20.74
C ASN A 70 -2.43 4.36 20.96
N SER A 71 -1.40 4.81 21.66
CA SER A 71 -0.51 3.97 22.45
C SER A 71 -1.31 3.40 23.62
N LEU A 72 -1.60 2.09 23.58
CA LEU A 72 -2.30 1.40 24.66
C LEU A 72 -1.33 1.10 25.81
N THR A 73 -1.26 2.01 26.79
CA THR A 73 -0.83 1.69 28.14
C THR A 73 -2.04 1.38 29.00
N GLN A 74 -1.90 0.33 29.81
CA GLN A 74 -2.87 -0.23 30.75
C GLN A 74 -3.67 0.83 31.52
N THR A 75 -4.98 0.83 31.35
CA THR A 75 -5.97 1.25 32.37
C THR A 75 -7.33 0.71 31.92
N GLU A 76 -7.57 -0.57 32.25
CA GLU A 76 -8.91 -1.14 32.20
C GLU A 76 -9.67 -0.72 33.46
N HIS A 77 -10.76 0.02 33.25
CA HIS A 77 -12.02 0.07 34.01
C HIS A 77 -12.66 1.45 33.82
N ALA A 78 -13.32 1.66 32.68
CA ALA A 78 -14.20 2.81 32.47
C ALA A 78 -15.42 2.40 31.63
N ASP A 79 -16.58 2.41 32.30
CA ASP A 79 -17.96 2.60 31.82
C ASP A 79 -18.45 1.91 30.53
N LEU A 80 -18.99 0.70 30.72
CA LEU A 80 -19.86 -0.02 29.77
C LEU A 80 -21.31 0.51 29.70
N HIS A 81 -21.58 1.72 30.19
CA HIS A 81 -22.93 2.29 30.30
C HIS A 81 -23.23 3.33 29.21
N GLN A 82 -23.37 2.86 27.97
CA GLN A 82 -24.34 3.33 26.94
C GLN A 82 -24.07 2.54 25.64
N LEU A 83 -24.59 1.31 25.58
CA LEU A 83 -24.54 0.48 24.38
C LEU A 83 -25.51 1.03 23.33
N SER A 84 -25.00 1.78 22.34
CA SER A 84 -25.82 2.20 21.21
C SER A 84 -25.90 1.07 20.18
N PRO A 85 -27.09 0.79 19.63
CA PRO A 85 -27.22 -0.17 18.54
C PRO A 85 -26.39 0.15 17.28
N ASP A 86 -26.09 1.43 17.07
CA ASP A 86 -25.22 1.89 15.98
C ASP A 86 -23.80 1.34 16.14
N MET A 87 -23.29 1.30 17.38
CA MET A 87 -21.98 0.72 17.70
C MET A 87 -21.97 -0.80 17.45
N ALA A 88 -23.04 -1.50 17.83
CA ALA A 88 -23.15 -2.94 17.60
C ALA A 88 -23.21 -3.27 16.10
N THR A 89 -23.96 -2.48 15.33
CA THR A 89 -24.03 -2.57 13.86
C THR A 89 -22.67 -2.31 13.23
N ALA A 90 -21.95 -1.27 13.65
CA ALA A 90 -20.62 -0.95 13.15
C ALA A 90 -19.60 -2.09 13.41
N LEU A 91 -19.62 -2.68 14.61
CA LEU A 91 -18.79 -3.84 14.95
C LEU A 91 -19.14 -5.04 14.07
N PHE A 92 -20.42 -5.32 13.83
CA PHE A 92 -20.83 -6.41 12.96
C PHE A 92 -20.40 -6.17 11.49
N HIS A 93 -20.46 -4.93 11.00
CA HIS A 93 -19.89 -4.57 9.70
C HIS A 93 -18.38 -4.85 9.63
N GLN A 94 -17.63 -4.57 10.69
CA GLN A 94 -16.21 -4.89 10.77
C GLN A 94 -15.94 -6.41 10.71
N VAL A 95 -16.79 -7.22 11.38
CA VAL A 95 -16.74 -8.69 11.30
C VAL A 95 -16.95 -9.15 9.86
N VAL A 96 -17.96 -8.62 9.16
CA VAL A 96 -18.25 -8.94 7.76
C VAL A 96 -17.05 -8.63 6.86
N GLU A 97 -16.43 -7.46 7.02
CA GLU A 97 -15.26 -7.09 6.23
C GLU A 97 -14.06 -7.99 6.55
N SER A 98 -13.84 -8.32 7.83
CA SER A 98 -12.78 -9.23 8.24
C SER A 98 -12.94 -10.63 7.62
N CYS A 99 -14.17 -11.14 7.47
CA CYS A 99 -14.43 -12.38 6.74
C CYS A 99 -14.08 -12.28 5.24
N ARG A 100 -14.36 -11.14 4.59
CA ARG A 100 -13.98 -10.90 3.19
C ARG A 100 -12.46 -10.85 3.02
N GLU A 101 -11.79 -10.09 3.89
CA GLU A 101 -10.33 -9.95 3.90
C GLU A 101 -9.64 -11.30 4.15
N PHE A 102 -10.17 -12.10 5.07
CA PHE A 102 -9.70 -13.47 5.32
C PHE A 102 -9.74 -14.29 4.03
N MET A 103 -10.89 -14.31 3.35
CA MET A 103 -11.04 -15.10 2.11
C MET A 103 -10.14 -14.60 0.97
N ALA A 104 -9.98 -13.29 0.82
CA ALA A 104 -9.07 -12.73 -0.17
C ALA A 104 -7.63 -13.20 0.09
N THR A 105 -7.18 -13.14 1.35
CA THR A 105 -5.81 -13.47 1.78
C THR A 105 -5.51 -14.96 1.67
N PHE A 106 -6.45 -15.81 2.09
CA PHE A 106 -6.27 -17.27 2.13
C PHE A 106 -6.87 -18.01 0.91
N SER A 107 -7.18 -17.29 -0.17
CA SER A 107 -7.64 -17.86 -1.45
C SER A 107 -6.66 -18.88 -2.06
N LYS A 108 -5.36 -18.78 -1.73
CA LYS A 108 -4.30 -19.67 -2.22
C LYS A 108 -4.09 -20.94 -1.38
N THR A 109 -4.93 -21.23 -0.38
CA THR A 109 -4.79 -22.44 0.47
C THR A 109 -4.98 -23.76 -0.28
N HIS A 110 -5.46 -23.76 -1.52
CA HIS A 110 -5.38 -24.94 -2.40
C HIS A 110 -3.92 -25.35 -2.68
N LYS A 111 -2.96 -24.40 -2.61
CA LYS A 111 -1.53 -24.69 -2.64
C LYS A 111 -1.07 -25.22 -1.30
N PHE A 112 -0.61 -26.48 -1.30
CA PHE A 112 -0.25 -27.23 -0.10
C PHE A 112 0.71 -26.50 0.84
N VAL A 113 1.83 -25.98 0.34
CA VAL A 113 2.84 -25.31 1.19
C VAL A 113 2.32 -23.99 1.73
N PHE A 114 1.58 -23.23 0.93
CA PHE A 114 0.96 -21.99 1.39
C PHE A 114 -0.01 -22.27 2.53
N HIS A 115 -0.86 -23.29 2.41
CA HIS A 115 -1.78 -23.68 3.47
C HIS A 115 -1.03 -24.12 4.74
N LEU A 116 -0.04 -25.00 4.60
CA LEU A 116 0.76 -25.49 5.71
C LEU A 116 1.45 -24.35 6.47
N ALA A 117 2.03 -23.39 5.76
CA ALA A 117 2.74 -22.25 6.36
C ALA A 117 1.82 -21.15 6.91
N SER A 118 0.56 -21.07 6.46
CA SER A 118 -0.39 -20.02 6.86
C SER A 118 -1.39 -20.46 7.93
N MET A 119 -1.44 -21.74 8.29
CA MET A 119 -2.44 -22.30 9.22
C MET A 119 -2.51 -21.55 10.56
N ARG A 120 -1.37 -21.28 11.21
CA ARG A 120 -1.34 -20.52 12.47
C ARG A 120 -1.95 -19.14 12.30
N ARG A 121 -1.58 -18.46 11.21
CA ARG A 121 -2.10 -17.13 10.88
C ARG A 121 -3.61 -17.18 10.65
N MET A 122 -4.09 -18.16 9.90
CA MET A 122 -5.52 -18.38 9.66
C MET A 122 -6.28 -18.55 10.98
N TYR A 123 -5.79 -19.42 11.86
CA TYR A 123 -6.40 -19.65 13.18
C TYR A 123 -6.49 -18.35 13.99
N LEU A 124 -5.41 -17.58 14.08
CA LEU A 124 -5.40 -16.32 14.85
C LEU A 124 -6.34 -15.26 14.28
N ASP A 125 -6.47 -15.17 12.95
CA ASP A 125 -7.40 -14.24 12.32
C ASP A 125 -8.86 -14.66 12.56
N LEU A 126 -9.15 -15.96 12.59
CA LEU A 126 -10.48 -16.47 12.94
C LEU A 126 -10.80 -16.27 14.41
N VAL A 127 -9.83 -16.41 15.31
CA VAL A 127 -10.00 -16.04 16.73
C VAL A 127 -10.34 -14.56 16.87
N ALA A 128 -9.69 -13.68 16.11
CA ALA A 128 -10.00 -12.25 16.12
C ALA A 128 -11.40 -11.96 15.58
N ILE A 129 -11.82 -12.62 14.49
CA ILE A 129 -13.17 -12.51 13.92
C ILE A 129 -14.22 -12.95 14.94
N GLY A 130 -14.06 -14.13 15.55
CA GLY A 130 -15.00 -14.64 16.56
C GLY A 130 -15.08 -13.76 17.80
N THR A 131 -13.94 -13.24 18.27
CA THR A 131 -13.90 -12.30 19.41
C THR A 131 -14.61 -10.99 19.09
N ASN A 132 -14.46 -10.46 17.87
CA ASN A 132 -15.19 -9.26 17.45
C ASN A 132 -16.69 -9.53 17.27
N LEU A 133 -17.07 -10.74 16.85
CA LEU A 133 -18.46 -11.17 16.79
C LEU A 133 -19.08 -11.25 18.20
N ASP A 134 -18.40 -11.87 19.16
CA ASP A 134 -18.84 -11.90 20.57
C ASP A 134 -19.05 -10.49 21.12
N ARG A 135 -18.11 -9.57 20.85
CA ARG A 135 -18.23 -8.15 21.23
C ARG A 135 -19.45 -7.49 20.58
N ALA A 136 -19.70 -7.74 19.30
CA ALA A 136 -20.87 -7.20 18.61
C ALA A 136 -22.17 -7.72 19.23
N VAL A 137 -22.26 -9.03 19.48
CA VAL A 137 -23.44 -9.70 20.08
C VAL A 137 -23.71 -9.16 21.48
N LEU A 138 -22.67 -9.00 22.29
CA LEU A 138 -22.73 -8.40 23.62
C LEU A 138 -23.24 -6.96 23.56
N CYS A 139 -22.68 -6.13 22.67
CA CYS A 139 -23.10 -4.75 22.50
C CYS A 139 -24.56 -4.63 22.02
N ALA A 140 -25.03 -5.59 21.24
CA ALA A 140 -26.41 -5.65 20.76
C ALA A 140 -27.42 -6.18 21.78
N GLY A 141 -26.98 -6.67 22.95
CA GLY A 141 -27.85 -7.36 23.91
C GLY A 141 -28.44 -8.67 23.37
N LEU A 142 -27.77 -9.30 22.40
CA LEU A 142 -28.27 -10.50 21.71
C LEU A 142 -27.81 -11.82 22.35
N ASN A 143 -27.08 -11.76 23.47
CA ASN A 143 -26.51 -12.93 24.15
C ASN A 143 -27.53 -14.04 24.43
N ALA A 144 -28.77 -13.69 24.80
CA ALA A 144 -29.82 -14.67 25.09
C ALA A 144 -30.46 -15.30 23.82
N LYS A 145 -30.26 -14.69 22.65
CA LYS A 145 -30.80 -15.13 21.35
C LYS A 145 -29.79 -15.90 20.51
N VAL A 146 -28.50 -15.74 20.79
CA VAL A 146 -27.44 -16.51 20.16
C VAL A 146 -27.23 -17.78 20.99
N ASN A 147 -27.33 -18.95 20.36
CA ASN A 147 -26.99 -20.19 21.03
C ASN A 147 -25.56 -20.08 21.59
N ALA A 148 -25.36 -20.47 22.84
CA ALA A 148 -24.05 -20.59 23.47
C ALA A 148 -23.26 -21.75 22.82
N ARG A 149 -22.96 -21.63 21.52
CA ARG A 149 -21.97 -22.45 20.86
C ARG A 149 -20.61 -21.93 21.29
N ASP A 150 -19.83 -22.81 21.90
CA ASP A 150 -18.41 -22.55 22.11
C ASP A 150 -17.69 -22.68 20.77
N TRP A 151 -17.77 -21.61 19.99
CA TRP A 151 -17.13 -21.49 18.69
C TRP A 151 -15.62 -21.68 18.79
N LYS A 152 -14.99 -21.37 19.94
CA LYS A 152 -13.55 -21.55 20.16
C LYS A 152 -13.22 -23.03 20.19
N LYS A 153 -14.00 -23.80 20.97
CA LYS A 153 -13.86 -25.26 21.00
C LYS A 153 -14.06 -25.89 19.62
N GLN A 154 -15.06 -25.43 18.85
CA GLN A 154 -15.26 -25.91 17.48
C GLN A 154 -14.07 -25.53 16.57
N LEU A 155 -13.58 -24.30 16.66
CA LEU A 155 -12.44 -23.82 15.88
C LEU A 155 -11.16 -24.60 16.20
N ASP A 156 -10.93 -24.95 17.46
CA ASP A 156 -9.81 -25.80 17.89
C ASP A 156 -9.92 -27.21 17.30
N ALA A 157 -11.11 -27.82 17.34
CA ALA A 157 -11.35 -29.13 16.72
C ALA A 157 -11.17 -29.09 15.19
N ASP A 158 -11.63 -28.02 14.54
CA ASP A 158 -11.45 -27.82 13.09
C ASP A 158 -9.97 -27.63 12.73
N ARG A 159 -9.20 -26.92 13.56
CA ARG A 159 -7.75 -26.77 13.40
C ARG A 159 -7.05 -28.12 13.48
N GLU A 160 -7.38 -28.95 14.47
CA GLU A 160 -6.81 -30.29 14.64
C GLU A 160 -7.09 -31.17 13.42
N LYS A 161 -8.31 -31.10 12.88
CA LYS A 161 -8.71 -31.83 11.67
C LYS A 161 -7.94 -31.37 10.43
N GLU A 162 -7.85 -30.07 10.18
CA GLU A 162 -7.04 -29.52 9.07
C GLU A 162 -5.56 -29.91 9.20
N GLU A 163 -5.02 -29.88 10.42
CA GLU A 163 -3.65 -30.28 10.71
C GLU A 163 -3.42 -31.77 10.42
N GLU A 164 -4.36 -32.63 10.78
CA GLU A 164 -4.28 -34.06 10.50
C GLU A 164 -4.27 -34.35 8.99
N GLU A 165 -5.15 -33.69 8.23
CA GLU A 165 -5.20 -33.82 6.77
C GLU A 165 -3.88 -33.36 6.11
N LEU A 166 -3.33 -32.22 6.55
CA LEU A 166 -2.07 -31.68 6.05
C LEU A 166 -0.86 -32.54 6.45
N SER A 167 -0.85 -33.08 7.66
CA SER A 167 0.17 -34.01 8.15
C SER A 167 0.14 -35.32 7.35
N ALA A 168 -1.04 -35.88 7.09
CA ALA A 168 -1.20 -37.07 6.26
C ALA A 168 -0.71 -36.81 4.83
N ARG A 169 -1.02 -35.64 4.25
CA ARG A 169 -0.51 -35.23 2.93
C ARG A 169 1.01 -35.04 2.93
N ALA A 170 1.58 -34.41 3.96
CA ALA A 170 3.03 -34.29 4.14
C ALA A 170 3.70 -35.67 4.23
N ALA A 171 3.05 -36.63 4.90
CA ALA A 171 3.59 -37.98 5.05
C ALA A 171 3.59 -38.76 3.73
N LYS A 172 2.49 -38.70 2.96
CA LYS A 172 2.32 -39.43 1.70
C LYS A 172 3.11 -38.82 0.53
N ASN A 173 3.20 -37.48 0.45
CA ASN A 173 3.57 -36.79 -0.79
C ASN A 173 4.81 -35.90 -0.71
N ALA A 174 5.61 -35.91 0.37
CA ALA A 174 6.74 -34.99 0.51
C ALA A 174 7.77 -35.06 -0.65
N LEU A 175 8.02 -36.25 -1.24
CA LEU A 175 8.99 -36.42 -2.33
C LEU A 175 8.41 -36.19 -3.74
N PRO A 176 7.24 -36.75 -4.14
CA PRO A 176 6.65 -36.51 -5.45
C PRO A 176 6.22 -35.05 -5.66
N PHE A 177 5.71 -34.41 -4.60
CA PHE A 177 5.29 -33.01 -4.63
C PHE A 177 6.44 -32.07 -5.00
N ALA A 178 7.63 -32.33 -4.45
CA ALA A 178 8.78 -31.45 -4.64
C ALA A 178 9.50 -31.67 -5.98
N ARG A 179 9.20 -32.76 -6.70
CA ARG A 179 9.67 -33.02 -8.07
C ARG A 179 8.78 -32.38 -9.15
N ASN A 180 7.50 -32.14 -8.83
CA ASN A 180 6.52 -31.56 -9.75
C ASN A 180 6.34 -30.05 -9.56
N MET A 181 7.17 -29.41 -8.72
CA MET A 181 7.14 -27.97 -8.52
C MET A 181 7.58 -27.22 -9.78
N LEU A 182 6.94 -26.08 -10.04
CA LEU A 182 7.44 -25.15 -11.05
C LEU A 182 8.81 -24.58 -10.61
N PRO A 183 9.69 -24.14 -11.55
CA PRO A 183 11.04 -23.70 -11.20
C PRO A 183 11.15 -22.60 -10.12
N HIS A 184 10.10 -21.79 -9.92
CA HIS A 184 10.06 -20.71 -8.93
C HIS A 184 9.47 -21.12 -7.57
N GLU A 185 8.75 -22.24 -7.49
CA GLU A 185 8.01 -22.65 -6.29
C GLU A 185 8.90 -23.18 -5.15
N PRO A 186 10.04 -23.86 -5.38
CA PRO A 186 10.88 -24.37 -4.30
C PRO A 186 11.37 -23.26 -3.37
N MET A 187 11.84 -22.15 -3.92
CA MET A 187 12.37 -21.05 -3.10
C MET A 187 11.27 -20.37 -2.28
N GLU A 188 10.09 -20.17 -2.87
CA GLU A 188 8.92 -19.67 -2.15
C GLU A 188 8.53 -20.60 -0.99
N ALA A 189 8.44 -21.91 -1.28
CA ALA A 189 8.10 -22.92 -0.30
C ALA A 189 9.09 -22.97 0.87
N LEU A 190 10.39 -23.00 0.57
CA LEU A 190 11.44 -23.03 1.59
C LEU A 190 11.41 -21.78 2.46
N THR A 191 11.21 -20.60 1.85
CA THR A 191 11.21 -19.32 2.57
C THR A 191 9.99 -19.21 3.50
N LEU A 192 8.79 -19.57 3.03
CA LEU A 192 7.56 -19.57 3.83
C LEU A 192 7.65 -20.51 5.03
N LEU A 193 8.06 -21.76 4.79
CA LEU A 193 8.15 -22.78 5.85
C LEU A 193 9.23 -22.41 6.86
N LYS A 194 10.40 -21.96 6.40
CA LYS A 194 11.49 -21.59 7.29
C LYS A 194 11.15 -20.35 8.11
N PHE A 195 10.45 -19.37 7.54
CA PHE A 195 9.94 -18.24 8.30
C PHE A 195 9.03 -18.69 9.46
N GLU A 196 8.05 -19.53 9.17
CA GLU A 196 7.13 -20.01 10.21
C GLU A 196 7.84 -20.86 11.28
N ILE A 197 8.77 -21.74 10.86
CA ILE A 197 9.57 -22.55 11.79
C ILE A 197 10.49 -21.68 12.66
N ASP A 198 11.17 -20.69 12.07
CA ASP A 198 12.14 -19.88 12.80
C ASP A 198 11.46 -18.93 13.80
N PHE A 199 10.35 -18.30 13.43
CA PHE A 199 9.74 -17.25 14.26
C PHE A 199 8.54 -17.70 15.09
N PHE A 200 7.86 -18.77 14.71
CA PHE A 200 6.54 -19.10 15.26
C PHE A 200 6.37 -20.55 15.71
N THR A 201 7.47 -21.27 15.97
CA THR A 201 7.41 -22.60 16.58
C THR A 201 6.55 -22.63 17.87
N PRO A 202 6.65 -21.68 18.81
CA PRO A 202 5.84 -21.70 20.04
C PRO A 202 4.32 -21.57 19.82
N GLY A 203 3.88 -20.91 18.73
CA GLY A 203 2.46 -20.75 18.40
C GLY A 203 1.86 -21.91 17.60
N ASN A 204 2.67 -22.92 17.27
CA ASN A 204 2.27 -24.09 16.51
C ASN A 204 2.32 -25.35 17.38
N THR A 205 1.43 -26.30 17.09
CA THR A 205 1.48 -27.63 17.72
C THR A 205 2.75 -28.36 17.30
N ALA A 206 3.27 -29.25 18.16
CA ALA A 206 4.48 -30.02 17.86
C ALA A 206 4.33 -30.87 16.57
N LYS A 207 3.12 -31.42 16.34
CA LYS A 207 2.77 -32.21 15.16
C LYS A 207 2.78 -31.34 13.88
N HIS A 208 2.24 -30.11 13.92
CA HIS A 208 2.29 -29.19 12.79
C HIS A 208 3.72 -28.75 12.47
N VAL A 209 4.52 -28.42 13.49
CA VAL A 209 5.94 -28.07 13.31
C VAL A 209 6.73 -29.22 12.69
N ALA A 210 6.47 -30.46 13.11
CA ALA A 210 7.09 -31.65 12.53
C ALA A 210 6.71 -31.82 11.04
N SER A 211 5.44 -31.58 10.70
CA SER A 211 4.95 -31.62 9.32
C SER A 211 5.62 -30.55 8.44
N MET A 212 5.73 -29.31 8.92
CA MET A 212 6.46 -28.24 8.23
C MET A 212 7.92 -28.59 7.99
N LYS A 213 8.64 -29.08 9.01
CA LYS A 213 10.04 -29.51 8.89
C LYS A 213 10.20 -30.65 7.88
N LYS A 214 9.30 -31.64 7.90
CA LYS A 214 9.33 -32.77 6.96
C LYS A 214 9.21 -32.30 5.51
N VAL A 215 8.26 -31.40 5.22
CA VAL A 215 8.09 -30.82 3.88
C VAL A 215 9.31 -29.97 3.51
N PHE A 216 9.78 -29.10 4.41
CA PHE A 216 10.95 -28.26 4.19
C PHE A 216 12.17 -29.09 3.76
N PHE A 217 12.57 -30.10 4.53
CA PHE A 217 13.72 -30.94 4.19
C PHE A 217 13.51 -31.75 2.91
N SER A 218 12.27 -32.10 2.57
CA SER A 218 11.99 -32.77 1.31
C SER A 218 12.21 -31.86 0.10
N VAL A 219 11.77 -30.60 0.19
CA VAL A 219 12.01 -29.59 -0.86
C VAL A 219 13.51 -29.30 -0.99
N VAL A 220 14.25 -29.20 0.12
CA VAL A 220 15.72 -29.03 0.08
C VAL A 220 16.38 -30.18 -0.68
N ARG A 221 15.99 -31.43 -0.38
CA ARG A 221 16.56 -32.63 -1.02
C ARG A 221 16.24 -32.74 -2.52
N SER A 222 15.10 -32.22 -2.98
CA SER A 222 14.67 -32.40 -4.39
C SER A 222 15.05 -31.24 -5.31
N SER A 223 15.20 -30.01 -4.79
CA SER A 223 15.34 -28.79 -5.60
C SER A 223 16.76 -28.21 -5.64
N ASN A 224 17.70 -28.79 -4.89
CA ASN A 224 19.03 -28.21 -4.60
C ASN A 224 18.98 -26.79 -3.99
N GLY A 225 17.77 -26.27 -3.69
CA GLY A 225 17.54 -24.97 -3.10
C GLY A 225 17.87 -24.95 -1.62
N ARG A 226 18.45 -23.83 -1.16
CA ARG A 226 18.81 -23.62 0.25
C ARG A 226 18.37 -22.23 0.67
N VAL A 227 17.74 -22.14 1.84
CA VAL A 227 17.47 -20.87 2.52
C VAL A 227 18.20 -20.91 3.85
N ALA A 228 19.36 -20.25 3.92
CA ALA A 228 20.21 -20.27 5.12
C ALA A 228 19.63 -19.40 6.25
N LYS A 229 19.29 -18.16 5.91
CA LYS A 229 18.68 -17.17 6.81
C LYS A 229 17.47 -16.55 6.13
N ILE A 230 16.40 -16.29 6.89
CA ILE A 230 15.30 -15.45 6.42
C ILE A 230 15.72 -13.99 6.55
N PRO A 231 15.65 -13.18 5.48
CA PRO A 231 15.96 -11.76 5.56
C PRO A 231 15.09 -11.03 6.57
N ASP A 232 15.65 -10.05 7.27
CA ASP A 232 14.95 -9.37 8.36
C ASP A 232 13.74 -8.57 7.84
N TRP A 233 13.82 -8.08 6.59
CA TRP A 233 12.75 -7.43 5.83
C TRP A 233 11.70 -8.38 5.24
N TYR A 234 11.86 -9.70 5.37
CA TYR A 234 10.90 -10.63 4.76
C TYR A 234 9.53 -10.52 5.42
N ILE A 235 8.51 -10.29 4.61
CA ILE A 235 7.09 -10.34 5.00
C ILE A 235 6.46 -11.44 4.16
N PRO A 236 5.82 -12.47 4.75
CA PRO A 236 5.13 -13.49 3.96
C PRO A 236 3.85 -12.91 3.33
N PRO A 237 3.44 -13.37 2.12
CA PRO A 237 2.25 -12.87 1.45
C PRO A 237 0.96 -13.02 2.26
N TYR A 238 0.88 -14.02 3.13
CA TYR A 238 -0.30 -14.24 3.98
C TYR A 238 -0.39 -13.28 5.18
N ALA A 239 0.63 -12.46 5.45
CA ALA A 239 0.60 -11.47 6.53
C ALA A 239 0.00 -10.13 6.09
N VAL A 240 -0.27 -9.95 4.79
CA VAL A 240 -0.80 -8.72 4.21
C VAL A 240 -2.19 -8.96 3.62
N ASN A 241 -3.17 -8.21 4.13
CA ASN A 241 -4.54 -8.20 3.61
C ASN A 241 -4.68 -6.98 2.69
N TYR A 242 -4.98 -7.16 1.41
CA TYR A 242 -5.16 -6.02 0.50
C TYR A 242 -6.24 -6.31 -0.54
N SER A 243 -7.04 -5.29 -0.86
CA SER A 243 -8.07 -5.38 -1.90
C SER A 243 -7.44 -5.19 -3.28
N ARG A 244 -7.96 -5.92 -4.27
CA ARG A 244 -7.59 -5.77 -5.68
C ARG A 244 -8.60 -4.97 -6.49
N ASP A 245 -9.62 -4.42 -5.83
CA ASP A 245 -10.73 -3.74 -6.51
C ASP A 245 -10.32 -2.34 -6.97
N LYS A 246 -9.43 -1.68 -6.22
CA LYS A 246 -8.89 -0.36 -6.53
C LYS A 246 -7.40 -0.48 -6.83
N VAL A 247 -7.10 -0.67 -8.11
CA VAL A 247 -5.74 -0.85 -8.60
C VAL A 247 -5.11 0.52 -8.88
N MET A 248 -3.95 0.78 -8.28
CA MET A 248 -3.05 1.85 -8.70
C MET A 248 -2.04 1.25 -9.67
N TYR A 249 -1.85 1.85 -10.83
CA TYR A 249 -0.85 1.42 -11.81
C TYR A 249 0.43 2.22 -11.60
N GLY A 250 1.57 1.52 -11.55
CA GLY A 250 2.90 2.13 -11.48
C GLY A 250 3.83 1.55 -12.53
N SER A 251 5.04 2.09 -12.67
CA SER A 251 6.00 1.70 -13.72
C SER A 251 6.42 0.23 -13.71
N VAL A 252 6.42 -0.38 -12.52
CA VAL A 252 6.96 -1.74 -12.27
C VAL A 252 5.87 -2.79 -12.09
N GLY A 253 4.59 -2.38 -12.04
CA GLY A 253 3.48 -3.27 -11.76
C GLY A 253 2.27 -2.56 -11.17
N THR A 254 1.59 -3.21 -10.22
CA THR A 254 0.35 -2.68 -9.62
C THR A 254 0.52 -2.46 -8.13
N ALA A 255 -0.08 -1.42 -7.59
CA ALA A 255 -0.08 -1.10 -6.17
C ALA A 255 -1.51 -1.13 -5.61
N HIS A 256 -1.63 -1.62 -4.38
CA HIS A 256 -2.91 -1.90 -3.73
C HIS A 256 -2.85 -1.43 -2.29
N ARG A 257 -3.86 -0.72 -1.80
CA ARG A 257 -3.94 -0.38 -0.38
C ARG A 257 -4.36 -1.61 0.43
N GLY A 258 -3.78 -1.74 1.61
CA GLY A 258 -4.03 -2.87 2.48
C GLY A 258 -3.63 -2.63 3.92
N VAL A 259 -3.65 -3.71 4.66
CA VAL A 259 -3.30 -3.79 6.07
C VAL A 259 -2.26 -4.89 6.24
N TRP A 260 -1.15 -4.55 6.86
CA TRP A 260 -0.15 -5.52 7.30
C TRP A 260 -0.31 -5.74 8.80
N ILE A 261 -0.40 -7.01 9.21
CA ILE A 261 -0.51 -7.37 10.62
C ILE A 261 0.80 -8.07 11.02
N ASP A 262 1.71 -7.29 11.59
CA ASP A 262 3.01 -7.75 12.03
C ASP A 262 2.89 -8.50 13.36
N ARG A 263 3.33 -9.76 13.32
CA ARG A 263 3.38 -10.66 14.47
C ARG A 263 4.81 -11.04 14.84
N LYS A 264 5.83 -10.49 14.15
CA LYS A 264 7.22 -10.76 14.54
C LYS A 264 7.46 -10.29 15.99
N PRO A 265 8.31 -10.99 16.76
CA PRO A 265 8.75 -10.52 18.06
C PRO A 265 9.37 -9.11 17.98
N LYS A 266 9.29 -8.32 19.06
CA LYS A 266 9.72 -6.90 19.11
C LYS A 266 11.10 -6.61 18.55
N ASP A 267 12.05 -7.52 18.75
CA ASP A 267 13.43 -7.34 18.27
C ASP A 267 13.61 -7.70 16.79
N GLY A 268 12.54 -8.16 16.11
CA GLY A 268 12.57 -8.74 14.76
C GLY A 268 13.42 -10.02 14.67
N LYS A 269 14.02 -10.44 15.78
CA LYS A 269 14.94 -11.57 15.89
C LYS A 269 14.20 -12.86 16.15
N LYS A 270 14.85 -13.94 15.73
CA LYS A 270 14.44 -15.30 16.05
C LYS A 270 14.34 -15.46 17.59
N PRO A 271 13.20 -15.92 18.13
CA PRO A 271 13.08 -16.19 19.56
C PRO A 271 14.17 -17.16 20.02
N ALA A 272 14.67 -16.99 21.25
CA ALA A 272 15.55 -17.98 21.87
C ALA A 272 14.80 -19.32 21.99
N LYS A 273 15.52 -20.45 21.94
CA LYS A 273 14.91 -21.80 21.96
C LYS A 273 13.99 -22.04 23.17
N ASP A 274 14.22 -21.32 24.27
CA ASP A 274 13.52 -21.49 25.54
C ASP A 274 12.56 -20.32 25.87
N ASP A 275 12.37 -19.38 24.94
CA ASP A 275 11.43 -18.28 25.12
C ASP A 275 9.98 -18.77 24.92
N LYS A 276 9.31 -19.03 26.04
CA LYS A 276 7.88 -19.37 26.11
C LYS A 276 6.99 -18.14 26.32
N SER A 277 7.50 -16.93 26.13
CA SER A 277 6.68 -15.73 26.30
C SER A 277 5.45 -15.77 25.37
N ALA A 278 4.30 -15.36 25.92
CA ALA A 278 3.06 -15.29 25.17
C ALA A 278 3.23 -14.40 23.93
N GLU A 279 2.63 -14.80 22.81
CA GLU A 279 2.67 -14.03 21.56
C GLU A 279 2.19 -12.60 21.85
N GLN A 280 3.07 -11.62 21.64
CA GLN A 280 2.75 -10.22 21.89
C GLN A 280 1.60 -9.77 20.99
N PRO A 281 0.81 -8.75 21.41
CA PRO A 281 -0.25 -8.23 20.55
C PRO A 281 0.35 -7.79 19.20
N PRO A 282 -0.28 -8.16 18.07
CA PRO A 282 0.23 -7.79 16.76
C PRO A 282 0.22 -6.29 16.57
N LYS A 283 1.15 -5.77 15.78
CA LYS A 283 1.10 -4.40 15.28
C LYS A 283 0.39 -4.37 13.95
N THR A 284 -0.50 -3.40 13.76
CA THR A 284 -1.27 -3.24 12.52
C THR A 284 -0.84 -1.97 11.81
N TYR A 285 -0.47 -2.10 10.55
CA TYR A 285 -0.02 -1.00 9.71
C TYR A 285 -0.95 -0.86 8.50
N ARG A 286 -1.36 0.38 8.19
CA ARG A 286 -1.90 0.70 6.86
C ARG A 286 -0.74 0.77 5.89
N VAL A 287 -0.84 0.04 4.79
CA VAL A 287 0.27 -0.16 3.86
C VAL A 287 -0.20 -0.05 2.41
N VAL A 288 0.78 0.19 1.53
CA VAL A 288 0.64 -0.06 0.10
C VAL A 288 1.42 -1.32 -0.25
N VAL A 289 0.73 -2.29 -0.85
CA VAL A 289 1.31 -3.53 -1.36
C VAL A 289 1.54 -3.38 -2.85
N LYS A 290 2.81 -3.24 -3.26
CA LYS A 290 3.19 -3.25 -4.68
C LYS A 290 3.43 -4.68 -5.15
N ARG A 291 2.81 -5.06 -6.25
CA ARG A 291 2.94 -6.36 -6.91
C ARG A 291 3.80 -6.18 -8.14
N ILE A 292 4.96 -6.82 -8.14
CA ILE A 292 5.98 -6.71 -9.17
C ILE A 292 6.21 -8.08 -9.78
N PHE A 293 6.21 -8.14 -11.10
CA PHE A 293 6.68 -9.33 -11.82
C PHE A 293 8.21 -9.27 -11.88
N ILE A 294 8.89 -10.36 -11.56
CA ILE A 294 10.35 -10.38 -11.52
C ILE A 294 10.80 -11.62 -12.28
N HIS A 295 11.71 -11.48 -13.23
CA HIS A 295 12.27 -12.64 -13.93
C HIS A 295 13.20 -13.43 -13.01
N ALA A 296 13.40 -14.73 -13.30
CA ALA A 296 14.17 -15.60 -12.40
C ALA A 296 15.62 -15.15 -12.23
N ASP A 297 16.22 -14.61 -13.29
CA ASP A 297 17.55 -14.01 -13.34
C ASP A 297 17.65 -12.66 -12.60
N ALA A 298 16.53 -11.98 -12.38
CA ALA A 298 16.46 -10.68 -11.72
C ALA A 298 16.17 -10.75 -10.21
N ILE A 299 15.95 -11.94 -9.64
CA ILE A 299 15.62 -12.13 -8.22
C ILE A 299 16.72 -11.59 -7.29
N GLU A 300 17.98 -11.85 -7.62
CA GLU A 300 19.10 -11.42 -6.76
C GLU A 300 19.30 -9.90 -6.81
N LEU A 301 19.14 -9.29 -7.99
CA LEU A 301 19.13 -7.82 -8.13
C LEU A 301 17.99 -7.23 -7.30
N PHE A 302 16.76 -7.75 -7.44
CA PHE A 302 15.64 -7.31 -6.63
C PHE A 302 15.91 -7.45 -5.12
N ARG A 303 16.52 -8.56 -4.70
CA ARG A 303 16.89 -8.79 -3.30
C ARG A 303 17.86 -7.73 -2.79
N GLN A 304 18.87 -7.36 -3.59
CA GLN A 304 19.84 -6.32 -3.24
C GLN A 304 19.19 -4.94 -3.12
N GLU A 305 18.31 -4.58 -4.06
CA GLU A 305 17.59 -3.30 -4.02
C GLU A 305 16.65 -3.22 -2.82
N VAL A 306 15.95 -4.30 -2.49
CA VAL A 306 15.09 -4.39 -1.29
C VAL A 306 15.90 -4.25 -0.01
N GLU A 307 17.05 -4.92 0.08
CA GLU A 307 17.94 -4.83 1.24
C GLU A 307 18.44 -3.38 1.45
N ALA A 308 18.88 -2.73 0.37
CA ALA A 308 19.34 -1.36 0.39
C ALA A 308 18.22 -0.40 0.80
N TRP A 309 17.02 -0.52 0.21
CA TRP A 309 15.87 0.32 0.55
C TRP A 309 15.42 0.10 2.00
N PHE A 310 15.31 -1.15 2.45
CA PHE A 310 14.88 -1.46 3.82
C PHE A 310 15.79 -0.83 4.89
N ALA A 311 17.10 -0.72 4.61
CA ALA A 311 18.07 -0.11 5.52
C ALA A 311 17.97 1.43 5.59
N MET A 312 17.19 2.07 4.71
CA MET A 312 17.06 3.53 4.68
C MET A 312 16.02 4.05 5.67
N ASP A 313 16.33 5.21 6.25
CA ASP A 313 15.42 5.95 7.11
C ASP A 313 15.61 7.46 6.90
N HIS A 314 14.67 8.09 6.19
CA HIS A 314 14.72 9.52 5.88
C HIS A 314 13.30 10.06 5.68
N PRO A 315 12.98 11.28 6.17
CA PRO A 315 11.63 11.85 6.05
C PRO A 315 11.12 11.95 4.61
N ASN A 316 12.03 12.12 3.63
CA ASN A 316 11.69 12.28 2.21
C ASN A 316 11.99 11.05 1.32
N VAL A 317 12.18 9.89 1.93
CA VAL A 317 12.28 8.60 1.23
C VAL A 317 11.15 7.70 1.75
N LEU A 318 10.40 7.08 0.85
CA LEU A 318 9.27 6.23 1.22
C LEU A 318 9.75 5.05 2.06
N LYS A 319 9.15 4.81 3.21
CA LYS A 319 9.50 3.71 4.09
C LYS A 319 9.08 2.38 3.47
N LEU A 320 10.06 1.49 3.28
CA LEU A 320 9.83 0.09 2.98
C LEU A 320 9.75 -0.69 4.30
N TYR A 321 8.60 -1.29 4.58
CA TYR A 321 8.43 -2.19 5.73
C TYR A 321 8.99 -3.58 5.46
N GLY A 322 8.97 -4.01 4.20
CA GLY A 322 9.53 -5.30 3.81
C GLY A 322 9.04 -5.80 2.46
N ALA A 323 9.35 -7.06 2.16
CA ALA A 323 9.04 -7.66 0.86
C ALA A 323 8.79 -9.17 0.92
N SER A 324 8.05 -9.67 -0.07
CA SER A 324 7.91 -11.09 -0.41
C SER A 324 8.63 -11.35 -1.74
N HIS A 325 9.95 -11.52 -1.71
CA HIS A 325 10.76 -11.64 -2.94
C HIS A 325 10.57 -12.95 -3.71
N CYS A 326 10.27 -14.06 -3.01
CA CYS A 326 10.04 -15.35 -3.65
C CYS A 326 8.61 -15.55 -4.15
N SER A 327 7.66 -14.72 -3.73
CA SER A 327 6.27 -14.89 -4.14
C SER A 327 6.09 -14.53 -5.60
N ARG A 328 5.05 -15.09 -6.23
CA ARG A 328 4.63 -14.70 -7.59
C ARG A 328 3.21 -14.12 -7.60
N PRO A 329 3.03 -12.83 -7.93
CA PRO A 329 4.08 -11.81 -8.11
C PRO A 329 4.84 -11.53 -6.80
N ALA A 330 6.02 -10.93 -6.91
CA ALA A 330 6.77 -10.45 -5.74
C ALA A 330 6.04 -9.26 -5.12
N LEU A 331 6.15 -9.11 -3.82
CA LEU A 331 5.48 -8.04 -3.08
C LEU A 331 6.49 -7.08 -2.44
N LEU A 332 6.22 -5.77 -2.51
CA LEU A 332 6.80 -4.76 -1.62
C LEU A 332 5.71 -4.22 -0.72
N VAL A 333 6.02 -4.00 0.55
CA VAL A 333 5.09 -3.47 1.55
C VAL A 333 5.65 -2.14 2.04
N CYS A 334 5.00 -1.04 1.69
CA CYS A 334 5.46 0.32 1.97
C CYS A 334 4.46 1.08 2.86
N GLU A 335 4.90 2.20 3.43
CA GLU A 335 3.98 3.18 4.01
C GLU A 335 2.98 3.71 2.97
N ASP A 336 1.79 4.14 3.42
CA ASP A 336 0.75 4.67 2.54
C ASP A 336 0.95 6.17 2.29
N ALA A 337 1.34 6.50 1.06
CA ALA A 337 1.32 7.88 0.57
C ALA A 337 -0.07 8.23 0.01
N THR A 338 -1.00 8.56 0.91
CA THR A 338 -2.43 8.65 0.60
C THR A 338 -2.78 9.72 -0.45
N ASN A 339 -1.97 10.78 -0.57
CA ASN A 339 -2.21 11.91 -1.46
C ASN A 339 -1.65 11.72 -2.88
N GLU A 340 -1.27 10.48 -3.25
CA GLU A 340 -0.78 10.10 -4.57
C GLU A 340 0.50 10.86 -4.99
N SER A 341 0.73 11.05 -6.30
CA SER A 341 1.90 11.76 -6.80
C SER A 341 1.82 13.27 -6.55
N LEU A 342 2.98 13.90 -6.41
CA LEU A 342 3.11 15.34 -6.16
C LEU A 342 2.41 16.18 -7.23
N VAL A 343 2.47 15.76 -8.50
CA VAL A 343 1.78 16.42 -9.62
C VAL A 343 0.27 16.43 -9.40
N LYS A 344 -0.31 15.27 -9.03
CA LYS A 344 -1.75 15.18 -8.74
C LYS A 344 -2.11 16.00 -7.51
N TYR A 345 -1.34 15.88 -6.43
CA TYR A 345 -1.57 16.61 -5.20
C TYR A 345 -1.63 18.13 -5.44
N LEU A 346 -0.61 18.69 -6.10
CA LEU A 346 -0.57 20.13 -6.41
C LEU A 346 -1.70 20.55 -7.36
N THR A 347 -2.03 19.73 -8.35
CA THR A 347 -3.13 20.02 -9.30
C THR A 347 -4.49 20.04 -8.59
N SER A 348 -4.76 19.06 -7.72
CA SER A 348 -6.00 19.01 -6.94
C SER A 348 -6.11 20.20 -5.98
N GLN A 349 -5.00 20.61 -5.35
CA GLN A 349 -5.01 21.80 -4.49
C GLN A 349 -5.32 23.09 -5.26
N ARG A 350 -4.83 23.22 -6.51
CA ARG A 350 -5.19 24.34 -7.40
C ARG A 350 -6.69 24.38 -7.69
N GLN A 351 -7.28 23.24 -8.05
CA GLN A 351 -8.72 23.13 -8.36
C GLN A 351 -9.57 23.48 -7.13
N VAL A 352 -9.22 22.95 -5.96
CA VAL A 352 -9.93 23.23 -4.71
C VAL A 352 -9.88 24.73 -4.37
N GLN A 353 -8.76 25.42 -4.61
CA GLN A 353 -8.67 26.87 -4.38
C GLN A 353 -9.45 27.69 -5.40
N ALA A 354 -9.44 27.30 -6.68
CA ALA A 354 -10.26 27.92 -7.72
C ALA A 354 -11.76 27.81 -7.40
N ASP A 355 -12.22 26.63 -6.98
CA ASP A 355 -13.62 26.38 -6.61
C ASP A 355 -14.05 27.12 -5.33
N LYS A 356 -13.13 27.31 -4.39
CA LYS A 356 -13.37 28.06 -3.14
C LYS A 356 -13.58 29.55 -3.37
N ARG A 357 -12.91 30.15 -4.38
CA ARG A 357 -13.22 31.53 -4.82
C ARG A 357 -14.69 31.68 -5.24
N CYS A 358 -15.32 30.60 -5.70
CA CYS A 358 -16.73 30.58 -6.08
C CYS A 358 -17.71 30.30 -4.91
N LYS A 359 -17.24 29.83 -3.73
CA LYS A 359 -18.10 29.42 -2.60
C LYS A 359 -17.51 29.84 -1.24
N ARG A 360 -17.78 31.08 -0.82
CA ARG A 360 -17.47 31.60 0.52
C ARG A 360 -18.15 30.75 1.62
N GLY A 361 -17.39 30.26 2.61
CA GLY A 361 -17.94 29.75 3.88
C GLY A 361 -17.81 28.24 4.20
N GLN A 362 -16.70 27.59 3.86
CA GLN A 362 -16.37 26.25 4.40
C GLN A 362 -15.13 26.32 5.30
N ALA A 363 -15.21 25.62 6.44
CA ALA A 363 -14.18 25.56 7.46
C ALA A 363 -12.86 25.03 6.88
N GLU A 364 -11.78 25.69 7.29
CA GLU A 364 -10.42 25.54 6.78
C GLU A 364 -9.79 24.25 7.31
N GLN A 365 -9.23 23.43 6.42
CA GLN A 365 -8.00 22.73 6.76
C GLN A 365 -6.87 23.72 6.48
N PRO A 366 -6.04 24.10 7.47
CA PRO A 366 -4.96 25.06 7.25
C PRO A 366 -3.97 24.48 6.25
N TRP A 367 -3.85 25.10 5.07
CA TRP A 367 -2.79 24.76 4.14
C TRP A 367 -1.51 25.43 4.65
N PRO A 368 -0.42 24.69 4.91
CA PRO A 368 0.76 25.25 5.58
C PRO A 368 1.59 26.18 4.69
N TYR A 369 1.15 26.43 3.45
CA TYR A 369 1.85 27.25 2.47
C TYR A 369 1.11 28.57 2.23
N ARG A 370 1.89 29.65 2.05
CA ARG A 370 1.37 31.00 1.82
C ARG A 370 0.60 31.12 0.50
N ASN A 371 1.10 30.50 -0.55
CA ASN A 371 0.51 30.48 -1.89
C ASN A 371 0.99 29.23 -2.66
N GLN A 372 0.56 29.09 -3.91
CA GLN A 372 0.86 27.93 -4.77
C GLN A 372 2.35 27.78 -5.08
N ARG A 373 3.07 28.88 -5.36
CA ARG A 373 4.51 28.84 -5.63
C ARG A 373 5.30 28.44 -4.39
N HIS A 374 4.91 28.94 -3.23
CA HIS A 374 5.51 28.56 -1.96
C HIS A 374 5.31 27.06 -1.68
N ALA A 375 4.13 26.51 -1.98
CA ALA A 375 3.87 25.08 -1.88
C ALA A 375 4.72 24.26 -2.85
N LEU A 376 4.76 24.67 -4.13
CA LEU A 376 5.56 24.03 -5.18
C LEU A 376 7.02 23.86 -4.75
N TRP A 377 7.68 24.96 -4.42
CA TRP A 377 9.11 24.94 -4.10
C TRP A 377 9.39 24.27 -2.77
N SER A 378 8.51 24.41 -1.78
CA SER A 378 8.65 23.69 -0.50
C SER A 378 8.59 22.18 -0.67
N LEU A 379 7.68 21.68 -1.53
CA LEU A 379 7.51 20.26 -1.78
C LEU A 379 8.62 19.69 -2.68
N PHE A 380 9.07 20.43 -3.70
CA PHE A 380 10.22 20.02 -4.50
C PHE A 380 11.53 20.04 -3.71
N LEU A 381 11.71 20.97 -2.75
CA LEU A 381 12.85 20.92 -1.84
C LEU A 381 12.86 19.65 -0.97
N GLN A 382 11.69 19.21 -0.50
CA GLN A 382 11.58 17.93 0.20
C GLN A 382 12.01 16.76 -0.71
N ALA A 383 11.55 16.73 -1.97
CA ALA A 383 12.00 15.74 -2.95
C ALA A 383 13.52 15.81 -3.18
N ALA A 384 14.09 17.01 -3.33
CA ALA A 384 15.52 17.23 -3.53
C ALA A 384 16.35 16.76 -2.32
N ASN A 385 15.85 16.95 -1.09
CA ASN A 385 16.47 16.42 0.13
C ASN A 385 16.46 14.89 0.16
N GLY A 386 15.36 14.26 -0.26
CA GLY A 386 15.30 12.82 -0.46
C GLY A 386 16.35 12.34 -1.47
N LEU A 387 16.50 13.04 -2.61
CA LEU A 387 17.46 12.70 -3.65
C LEU A 387 18.90 12.89 -3.17
N LYS A 388 19.16 13.96 -2.41
CA LYS A 388 20.46 14.24 -1.80
C LYS A 388 20.85 13.12 -0.85
N TYR A 389 19.93 12.68 -0.01
CA TYR A 389 20.16 11.55 0.89
C TYR A 389 20.54 10.27 0.12
N LEU A 390 19.85 9.96 -0.99
CA LEU A 390 20.23 8.81 -1.84
C LEU A 390 21.65 8.97 -2.42
N HIS A 391 21.95 10.14 -3.01
CA HIS A 391 23.22 10.40 -3.69
C HIS A 391 24.41 10.49 -2.74
N GLU A 392 24.26 11.20 -1.63
CA GLU A 392 25.37 11.54 -0.73
C GLU A 392 25.58 10.48 0.35
N ASN A 393 24.51 10.01 1.01
CA ASN A 393 24.62 9.07 2.13
C ASN A 393 24.74 7.62 1.67
N HIS A 394 24.03 7.25 0.59
CA HIS A 394 23.98 5.86 0.10
C HIS A 394 24.73 5.63 -1.20
N LYS A 395 25.23 6.70 -1.84
CA LYS A 395 25.88 6.64 -3.18
C LYS A 395 25.00 5.93 -4.21
N LEU A 396 23.68 6.08 -4.07
CA LEU A 396 22.68 5.38 -4.86
C LEU A 396 22.04 6.34 -5.88
N VAL A 397 22.09 5.97 -7.15
CA VAL A 397 21.37 6.66 -8.22
C VAL A 397 19.93 6.17 -8.18
N HIS A 398 18.95 7.08 -8.18
CA HIS A 398 17.54 6.71 -8.22
C HIS A 398 17.23 5.93 -9.50
N GLY A 399 17.66 6.43 -10.66
CA GLY A 399 17.66 5.73 -11.96
C GLY A 399 16.27 5.46 -12.57
N ASN A 400 15.22 5.95 -11.91
CA ASN A 400 13.82 5.82 -12.32
C ASN A 400 12.99 7.00 -11.79
N LEU A 401 13.61 8.16 -11.64
CA LEU A 401 12.92 9.33 -11.13
C LEU A 401 11.93 9.84 -12.18
N LYS A 402 10.66 9.96 -11.78
CA LYS A 402 9.56 10.51 -12.58
C LYS A 402 8.49 11.02 -11.63
N SER A 403 7.54 11.79 -12.14
CA SER A 403 6.46 12.39 -11.36
C SER A 403 5.66 11.38 -10.54
N ASP A 404 5.39 10.19 -11.07
CA ASP A 404 4.69 9.10 -10.36
C ASP A 404 5.45 8.57 -9.13
N ASN A 405 6.77 8.78 -9.11
CA ASN A 405 7.67 8.27 -8.07
C ASN A 405 8.02 9.34 -7.02
N ILE A 406 7.37 10.51 -7.08
CA ILE A 406 7.41 11.55 -6.05
C ILE A 406 6.03 11.58 -5.40
N LEU A 407 5.86 10.90 -4.27
CA LEU A 407 4.57 10.72 -3.61
C LEU A 407 4.37 11.70 -2.46
N VAL A 408 3.11 11.92 -2.07
CA VAL A 408 2.73 12.77 -0.94
C VAL A 408 1.96 11.95 0.09
N THR A 409 2.39 11.99 1.35
CA THR A 409 1.73 11.33 2.48
C THR A 409 0.49 12.10 2.94
N ALA A 410 -0.33 11.47 3.79
CA ALA A 410 -1.56 12.08 4.32
C ALA A 410 -1.32 13.41 5.06
N ASP A 411 -0.17 13.53 5.74
CA ASP A 411 0.31 14.71 6.45
C ASP A 411 1.05 15.72 5.55
N GLY A 412 1.08 15.49 4.23
CA GLY A 412 1.61 16.42 3.24
C GLY A 412 3.14 16.39 3.09
N GLN A 413 3.81 15.33 3.53
CA GLN A 413 5.26 15.14 3.32
C GLN A 413 5.52 14.46 1.97
N VAL A 414 6.55 14.91 1.28
CA VAL A 414 7.00 14.33 0.01
C VAL A 414 7.94 13.16 0.27
N LYS A 415 7.73 12.06 -0.46
CA LYS A 415 8.49 10.80 -0.37
C LYS A 415 8.92 10.34 -1.75
N LEU A 416 10.22 10.14 -1.96
CA LEU A 416 10.73 9.44 -3.14
C LEU A 416 10.51 7.92 -3.01
N THR A 417 10.10 7.26 -4.08
CA THR A 417 9.85 5.81 -4.13
C THR A 417 10.46 5.17 -5.38
N ASP A 418 10.58 3.84 -5.39
CA ASP A 418 10.94 3.05 -6.58
C ASP A 418 12.34 3.38 -7.15
N PHE A 419 13.21 3.90 -6.30
CA PHE A 419 14.64 4.01 -6.55
C PHE A 419 15.28 2.62 -6.61
N GLY A 420 16.28 2.45 -7.46
CA GLY A 420 16.94 1.15 -7.67
C GLY A 420 16.13 0.14 -8.49
N LEU A 421 14.82 0.35 -8.66
CA LEU A 421 13.95 -0.54 -9.43
C LEU A 421 13.93 -0.24 -10.95
N GLY A 422 14.71 0.75 -11.41
CA GLY A 422 14.66 1.23 -12.79
C GLY A 422 15.04 0.20 -13.85
N ILE A 423 15.93 -0.75 -13.55
CA ILE A 423 16.26 -1.87 -14.46
C ILE A 423 15.13 -2.89 -14.50
N LEU A 424 14.53 -3.20 -13.35
CA LEU A 424 13.40 -4.13 -13.25
C LEU A 424 12.17 -3.60 -13.99
N ALA A 425 11.91 -2.29 -13.91
CA ALA A 425 10.85 -1.61 -14.67
C ALA A 425 10.99 -1.86 -16.17
N LEU A 426 12.21 -1.65 -16.70
CA LEU A 426 12.50 -1.82 -18.13
C LEU A 426 12.39 -3.27 -18.59
N GLN A 427 12.90 -4.22 -17.80
CA GLN A 427 12.76 -5.64 -18.11
C GLN A 427 11.30 -6.05 -18.20
N ASN A 428 10.47 -5.59 -17.26
CA ASN A 428 9.04 -5.87 -17.28
C ASN A 428 8.33 -5.25 -18.49
N GLN A 429 8.62 -4.00 -18.83
CA GLN A 429 8.01 -3.32 -19.99
C GLN A 429 8.37 -3.99 -21.32
N ALA A 430 9.64 -4.36 -21.50
CA ALA A 430 10.11 -5.03 -22.71
C ALA A 430 9.40 -6.37 -22.94
N ILE A 431 9.01 -7.07 -21.87
CA ILE A 431 8.47 -8.42 -21.93
C ILE A 431 6.93 -8.43 -21.91
N LEU A 432 6.31 -7.62 -21.06
CA LEU A 432 4.84 -7.61 -20.88
C LEU A 432 4.14 -6.81 -21.98
N ASP A 433 4.69 -5.67 -22.37
CA ASP A 433 3.98 -4.70 -23.19
C ASP A 433 4.61 -4.51 -24.57
N ASN A 434 5.77 -5.14 -24.85
CA ASN A 434 6.58 -4.96 -26.07
C ASN A 434 6.80 -3.48 -26.44
N THR A 435 6.78 -2.61 -25.43
CA THR A 435 6.77 -1.15 -25.57
C THR A 435 7.71 -0.53 -24.53
N PHE A 436 8.20 0.66 -24.82
CA PHE A 436 9.14 1.41 -23.97
C PHE A 436 8.59 2.82 -23.70
N HIS A 437 7.32 2.90 -23.29
CA HIS A 437 6.58 4.17 -23.20
C HIS A 437 7.16 5.16 -22.18
N GLU A 438 7.94 4.71 -21.19
CA GLU A 438 8.42 5.57 -20.08
C GLU A 438 9.82 6.19 -20.29
N LEU A 439 10.36 6.17 -21.51
CA LEU A 439 11.69 6.69 -21.78
C LEU A 439 11.78 8.22 -21.69
N GLY A 440 10.68 8.97 -21.87
CA GLY A 440 10.70 10.44 -21.95
C GLY A 440 11.10 11.16 -20.66
N SER A 441 11.00 10.49 -19.51
CA SER A 441 11.48 11.05 -18.24
C SER A 441 12.98 10.82 -18.01
N ARG A 442 13.64 10.02 -18.85
CA ARG A 442 15.05 9.62 -18.69
C ARG A 442 15.97 10.51 -19.52
N ALA A 443 17.16 10.76 -19.01
CA ALA A 443 18.16 11.54 -19.72
C ALA A 443 18.51 10.91 -21.09
N PRO A 444 18.62 11.71 -22.17
CA PRO A 444 18.78 11.20 -23.54
C PRO A 444 20.05 10.36 -23.72
N ASN A 445 21.11 10.64 -22.95
CA ASN A 445 22.36 9.90 -22.97
C ASN A 445 22.30 8.52 -22.29
N CYS A 446 21.18 8.15 -21.66
CA CYS A 446 21.02 6.83 -21.04
C CYS A 446 20.54 5.78 -22.05
N TRP A 447 20.03 6.19 -23.22
CA TRP A 447 19.22 5.31 -24.05
C TRP A 447 19.40 5.53 -25.55
N LYS A 448 19.43 4.44 -26.33
CA LYS A 448 19.41 4.47 -27.79
C LYS A 448 18.79 3.20 -28.33
N HIS A 449 17.97 3.30 -29.38
CA HIS A 449 17.30 2.14 -30.01
C HIS A 449 16.65 1.18 -29.00
N LYS A 450 15.93 1.73 -28.01
CA LYS A 450 15.20 0.92 -27.03
C LYS A 450 16.10 0.03 -26.16
N LYS A 451 17.38 0.42 -25.98
CA LYS A 451 18.35 -0.26 -25.11
C LYS A 451 19.09 0.71 -24.18
N LEU A 452 19.38 0.23 -22.98
CA LEU A 452 20.21 0.93 -22.00
C LEU A 452 21.63 1.03 -22.54
N LEU A 453 22.11 2.26 -22.76
CA LEU A 453 23.48 2.50 -23.23
C LEU A 453 24.51 2.29 -22.13
N ARG A 454 24.17 2.76 -20.92
CA ARG A 454 25.02 2.70 -19.73
C ARG A 454 24.18 2.73 -18.47
N ARG A 455 24.76 2.36 -17.33
CA ARG A 455 24.11 2.58 -16.03
C ARG A 455 23.84 4.08 -15.81
N PRO A 456 22.65 4.48 -15.32
CA PRO A 456 22.37 5.86 -14.94
C PRO A 456 23.38 6.36 -13.90
N SER A 457 23.60 7.67 -13.92
CA SER A 457 24.48 8.41 -12.99
C SER A 457 23.67 9.43 -12.20
N PHE A 458 24.28 10.03 -11.17
CA PHE A 458 23.64 11.10 -10.40
C PHE A 458 23.15 12.27 -11.28
N GLN A 459 23.90 12.59 -12.35
CA GLN A 459 23.51 13.64 -13.30
C GLN A 459 22.31 13.27 -14.16
N ASP A 460 22.02 11.98 -14.32
CA ASP A 460 20.82 11.53 -15.02
C ASP A 460 19.57 11.69 -14.13
N ASP A 461 19.72 11.52 -12.81
CA ASP A 461 18.64 11.87 -11.87
C ASP A 461 18.37 13.37 -11.85
N ILE A 462 19.37 14.24 -12.03
CA ILE A 462 19.14 15.70 -12.11
C ILE A 462 18.26 16.04 -13.31
N TYR A 463 18.56 15.46 -14.48
CA TYR A 463 17.72 15.65 -15.66
C TYR A 463 16.28 15.19 -15.39
N SER A 464 16.12 13.97 -14.88
CA SER A 464 14.80 13.41 -14.55
C SER A 464 14.06 14.21 -13.48
N PHE A 465 14.79 14.81 -12.52
CA PHE A 465 14.21 15.70 -11.52
C PHE A 465 13.71 17.00 -12.16
N GLY A 466 14.44 17.55 -13.14
CA GLY A 466 14.02 18.70 -13.94
C GLY A 466 12.74 18.41 -14.72
N MET A 467 12.62 17.20 -15.30
CA MET A 467 11.38 16.75 -15.94
C MET A 467 10.19 16.74 -14.98
N CYS A 468 10.38 16.29 -13.73
CA CYS A 468 9.32 16.30 -12.72
C CYS A 468 8.87 17.72 -12.35
N VAL A 469 9.82 18.66 -12.26
CA VAL A 469 9.51 20.08 -12.01
C VAL A 469 8.73 20.66 -13.19
N LEU A 470 9.18 20.39 -14.43
CA LEU A 470 8.52 20.83 -15.66
C LEU A 470 7.06 20.33 -15.75
N ASP A 471 6.81 19.07 -15.36
CA ASP A 471 5.47 18.46 -15.34
C ASP A 471 4.46 19.28 -14.52
N VAL A 472 4.90 19.89 -13.42
CA VAL A 472 4.05 20.72 -12.57
C VAL A 472 3.98 22.17 -13.07
N LEU A 473 5.08 22.69 -13.60
CA LEU A 473 5.19 24.06 -14.13
C LEU A 473 4.36 24.25 -15.40
N VAL A 474 4.19 23.21 -16.22
CA VAL A 474 3.49 23.28 -17.51
C VAL A 474 2.28 22.33 -17.53
N PRO A 475 1.14 22.67 -16.88
CA PRO A 475 -0.03 21.79 -16.77
C PRO A 475 -0.58 21.27 -18.11
N LYS A 476 -0.42 22.06 -19.19
CA LYS A 476 -0.87 21.67 -20.55
C LYS A 476 -0.11 20.46 -21.09
N LEU A 477 1.15 20.30 -20.71
CA LEU A 477 2.00 19.19 -21.12
C LEU A 477 2.13 18.13 -20.01
N SER A 478 1.37 18.26 -18.93
CA SER A 478 1.55 17.40 -17.77
C SER A 478 1.28 15.94 -18.09
N SER A 479 1.99 15.03 -17.41
CA SER A 479 1.79 13.58 -17.49
C SER A 479 0.35 13.15 -17.15
N ILE A 480 -0.36 13.94 -16.35
CA ILE A 480 -1.76 13.70 -15.99
C ILE A 480 -2.77 14.46 -16.87
N ALA A 481 -2.29 15.23 -17.86
CA ALA A 481 -3.15 15.89 -18.82
C ALA A 481 -3.85 14.85 -19.72
N PRO A 482 -5.08 15.14 -20.19
CA PRO A 482 -5.75 14.30 -21.18
C PRO A 482 -4.87 14.08 -22.41
N GLU A 483 -4.89 12.88 -22.97
CA GLU A 483 -4.17 12.59 -24.22
C GLU A 483 -4.80 13.35 -25.38
N GLU A 484 -4.17 14.44 -25.79
CA GLU A 484 -4.50 15.15 -27.02
C GLU A 484 -3.57 14.67 -28.13
N LYS A 485 -4.13 14.31 -29.30
CA LYS A 485 -3.37 13.69 -30.41
C LYS A 485 -2.18 14.50 -30.93
N ALA A 486 -2.10 15.81 -30.63
CA ALA A 486 -1.12 16.72 -31.20
C ALA A 486 0.02 17.14 -30.24
N LEU A 487 -0.13 16.94 -28.93
CA LEU A 487 0.83 17.43 -27.93
C LEU A 487 1.45 16.26 -27.18
N ARG A 488 2.78 16.19 -27.17
CA ARG A 488 3.54 15.25 -26.35
C ARG A 488 3.51 15.72 -24.90
N ARG A 489 3.22 14.81 -23.98
CA ARG A 489 3.26 15.07 -22.54
C ARG A 489 4.65 14.81 -21.99
N VAL A 490 4.91 15.40 -20.83
CA VAL A 490 6.10 15.08 -20.03
C VAL A 490 6.11 13.58 -19.73
N GLY A 491 7.19 12.93 -20.15
CA GLY A 491 7.38 11.49 -19.98
C GLY A 491 7.08 10.65 -21.22
N ASP A 492 6.40 11.20 -22.23
CA ASP A 492 6.18 10.51 -23.52
C ASP A 492 7.51 10.32 -24.28
N GLU A 493 7.60 9.27 -25.10
CA GLU A 493 8.75 9.04 -26.00
C GLU A 493 8.97 10.27 -26.90
N ASP A 494 10.25 10.67 -27.06
CA ASP A 494 10.70 11.83 -27.84
C ASP A 494 10.27 13.22 -27.30
N PHE A 495 9.79 13.32 -26.05
CA PHE A 495 9.57 14.64 -25.43
C PHE A 495 10.89 15.39 -25.21
N GLU A 496 11.00 16.61 -25.74
CA GLU A 496 12.20 17.46 -25.62
C GLU A 496 11.96 18.66 -24.67
N PRO A 497 12.51 18.65 -23.43
CA PRO A 497 12.23 19.70 -22.44
C PRO A 497 12.84 21.07 -22.79
N LEU A 498 13.83 21.09 -23.68
CA LEU A 498 14.52 22.31 -24.11
C LEU A 498 14.02 22.83 -25.47
N GLU A 499 12.96 22.24 -26.03
CA GLU A 499 12.34 22.76 -27.23
C GLU A 499 11.81 24.18 -26.95
N LYS A 500 11.99 25.09 -27.91
CA LYS A 500 11.58 26.49 -27.76
C LYS A 500 10.10 26.63 -27.40
N SER A 501 9.24 25.81 -28.03
CA SER A 501 7.80 25.78 -27.79
C SER A 501 7.45 25.38 -26.34
N VAL A 502 8.25 24.51 -25.71
CA VAL A 502 8.08 24.08 -24.32
C VAL A 502 8.57 25.17 -23.36
N LEU A 503 9.77 25.73 -23.60
CA LEU A 503 10.36 26.76 -22.73
C LEU A 503 9.54 28.06 -22.74
N GLU A 504 8.92 28.42 -23.87
CA GLU A 504 8.02 29.58 -23.98
C GLU A 504 6.76 29.47 -23.10
N LEU A 505 6.35 28.24 -22.73
CA LEU A 505 5.24 28.02 -21.80
C LEU A 505 5.63 28.24 -20.33
N ILE A 506 6.92 28.41 -20.03
CA ILE A 506 7.40 28.71 -18.67
C ILE A 506 7.57 30.24 -18.57
N CYS A 507 6.58 30.93 -18.02
CA CYS A 507 6.56 32.40 -17.97
C CYS A 507 7.62 33.03 -17.06
N ASP A 508 8.01 32.34 -15.99
CA ASP A 508 9.01 32.84 -15.05
C ASP A 508 10.42 32.49 -15.54
N ASP A 509 11.24 33.51 -15.79
CA ASP A 509 12.60 33.34 -16.30
C ASP A 509 13.50 32.55 -15.34
N THR A 510 13.29 32.68 -14.02
CA THR A 510 14.08 31.94 -13.02
C THR A 510 13.73 30.46 -13.06
N HIS A 511 12.44 30.13 -13.19
CA HIS A 511 11.98 28.75 -13.35
C HIS A 511 12.48 28.16 -14.66
N ARG A 512 12.37 28.91 -15.77
CA ARG A 512 12.86 28.51 -17.09
C ARG A 512 14.36 28.22 -17.03
N LYS A 513 15.14 29.10 -16.42
CA LYS A 513 16.59 28.94 -16.31
C LYS A 513 17.00 27.73 -15.48
N LEU A 514 16.24 27.41 -14.43
CA LEU A 514 16.44 26.19 -13.64
C LEU A 514 16.24 24.93 -14.50
N ILE A 515 15.15 24.86 -15.28
CA ILE A 515 14.88 23.75 -16.20
C ILE A 515 15.99 23.62 -17.26
N GLU A 516 16.39 24.73 -17.89
CA GLU A 516 17.48 24.75 -18.87
C GLU A 516 18.77 24.15 -18.30
N ASP A 517 19.15 24.56 -17.09
CA ASP A 517 20.40 24.13 -16.47
C ASP A 517 20.34 22.67 -15.94
N MET A 518 19.16 22.17 -15.55
CA MET A 518 18.98 20.77 -15.14
C MET A 518 18.89 19.81 -16.33
N CYS A 519 18.23 20.23 -17.41
CA CYS A 519 17.87 19.37 -18.54
C CYS A 519 18.87 19.44 -19.72
N LYS A 520 20.10 19.93 -19.50
CA LYS A 520 21.12 19.97 -20.56
C LYS A 520 21.41 18.57 -21.12
N PRO A 521 21.66 18.44 -22.45
CA PRO A 521 21.90 17.14 -23.07
C PRO A 521 23.12 16.41 -22.50
N LYS A 522 24.22 17.14 -22.23
CA LYS A 522 25.44 16.56 -21.68
C LYS A 522 25.41 16.54 -20.14
N PRO A 523 25.65 15.37 -19.50
CA PRO A 523 25.64 15.24 -18.04
C PRO A 523 26.58 16.22 -17.30
N GLU A 524 27.75 16.51 -17.85
CA GLU A 524 28.77 17.38 -17.26
C GLU A 524 28.40 18.87 -17.27
N GLU A 525 27.46 19.29 -18.12
CA GLU A 525 27.00 20.68 -18.22
C GLU A 525 25.79 20.95 -17.30
N ARG A 526 25.18 19.89 -16.75
CA ARG A 526 23.99 19.97 -15.88
C ARG A 526 24.33 20.55 -14.51
N LEU A 527 23.33 21.21 -13.92
CA LEU A 527 23.42 21.75 -12.58
C LEU A 527 23.71 20.64 -11.55
N LYS A 528 24.54 20.91 -10.54
CA LYS A 528 24.74 19.95 -9.45
C LYS A 528 23.55 19.99 -8.49
N LEU A 529 23.26 18.87 -7.81
CA LEU A 529 22.12 18.80 -6.89
C LEU A 529 22.17 19.87 -5.78
N ALA A 530 23.35 20.19 -5.26
CA ALA A 530 23.52 21.24 -4.27
C ALA A 530 23.07 22.61 -4.81
N ASP A 531 23.45 22.94 -6.06
CA ASP A 531 23.07 24.20 -6.69
C ASP A 531 21.57 24.22 -7.07
N VAL A 532 20.98 23.07 -7.43
CA VAL A 532 19.53 22.92 -7.60
C VAL A 532 18.79 23.27 -6.32
N ILE A 533 19.23 22.73 -5.18
CA ILE A 533 18.63 22.99 -3.86
C ILE A 533 18.70 24.48 -3.53
N VAL A 534 19.88 25.11 -3.69
CA VAL A 534 20.05 26.55 -3.43
C VAL A 534 19.07 27.39 -4.24
N ARG A 535 18.97 27.15 -5.56
CA ARG A 535 18.01 27.88 -6.42
C ARG A 535 16.56 27.65 -5.99
N MET A 536 16.19 26.43 -5.62
CA MET A 536 14.84 26.14 -5.12
C MET A 536 14.55 26.82 -3.77
N GLU A 537 15.55 26.97 -2.89
CA GLU A 537 15.43 27.71 -1.63
C GLU A 537 15.19 29.20 -1.86
N GLU A 538 15.93 29.81 -2.80
CA GLU A 538 15.74 31.20 -3.23
C GLU A 538 14.33 31.42 -3.78
N MET A 539 13.86 30.53 -4.66
CA MET A 539 12.50 30.58 -5.22
C MET A 539 11.41 30.38 -4.16
N ARG A 540 11.62 29.47 -3.19
CA ARG A 540 10.71 29.30 -2.05
C ARG A 540 10.64 30.58 -1.22
N ALA A 541 11.78 31.21 -0.92
CA ALA A 541 11.84 32.42 -0.12
C ALA A 541 11.17 33.60 -0.84
N ALA A 542 11.43 33.78 -2.14
CA ALA A 542 10.75 34.76 -2.97
C ALA A 542 9.23 34.54 -2.96
N ALA A 543 8.79 33.30 -3.21
CA ALA A 543 7.37 32.95 -3.19
C ALA A 543 6.71 33.16 -1.82
N ALA A 544 7.44 32.99 -0.71
CA ALA A 544 6.92 33.24 0.64
C ALA A 544 6.64 34.74 0.91
N SER A 545 7.31 35.63 0.18
CA SER A 545 7.13 37.09 0.27
C SER A 545 6.00 37.63 -0.63
N GLU A 546 5.48 36.81 -1.55
CA GLU A 546 4.37 37.18 -2.42
C GLU A 546 3.02 37.25 -1.66
N PRO A 547 2.06 38.09 -2.10
CA PRO A 547 0.74 38.16 -1.50
C PRO A 547 0.01 36.81 -1.50
N VAL A 548 -0.79 36.55 -0.46
CA VAL A 548 -1.61 35.32 -0.33
C VAL A 548 -2.63 35.20 -1.47
N ASP A 549 -3.09 36.35 -1.98
CA ASP A 549 -4.20 36.46 -2.93
C ASP A 549 -3.78 37.11 -4.25
N SER A 550 -2.51 36.99 -4.65
CA SER A 550 -2.13 37.33 -6.02
C SER A 550 -2.86 36.36 -6.97
N SER A 551 -4.04 36.79 -7.40
CA SER A 551 -4.80 36.19 -8.50
C SER A 551 -4.00 36.11 -9.80
N ASP A 552 -2.90 36.87 -9.86
CA ASP A 552 -1.92 36.91 -10.94
C ASP A 552 -0.68 36.04 -10.63
N CYS A 553 -0.69 35.20 -9.58
CA CYS A 553 0.37 34.23 -9.32
C CYS A 553 0.28 33.10 -10.35
N CYS A 554 0.71 33.45 -11.56
CA CYS A 554 0.94 32.60 -12.70
C CYS A 554 1.70 31.34 -12.29
N MET A 555 0.95 30.25 -12.12
CA MET A 555 1.30 28.95 -12.66
C MET A 555 0.72 28.81 -14.09
N LEU A 556 0.63 29.92 -14.82
CA LEU A 556 0.12 30.07 -16.18
C LEU A 556 1.06 30.92 -17.01
#